data_AF-A0A8J6KT98-F1
#
_entry.id   AF-A0A8J6KT98-F1
#
_cell.length_a   1.000
_cell.length_b   1.000
_cell.length_c   1.000
_cell.angle_alpha   90.00
_cell.angle_beta   90.00
_cell.angle_gamma   90.00
#
_symmetry.space_group_name_H-M   'P 1'
#
loop_
_entity.id
_entity.type
_entity.pdbx_description
1 polymer ?
#
loop_
_entity_poly.entity_id
_entity_poly.type
_entity_poly.pdbx_seq_one_letter_code
_entity_poly.pdbx_strand_id
1 'polypeptide(L)'
;MAMTLCSQIKLCGISTNGAVFVSGKEMTNQLPAVTSGSTVTFDIGAVTLGNANNSEGGSVKLQVTISSSNKEVVFDWLLDQSCGSLYFRCPFFYHGWKVLVF
;
A
#
# COMPACT_ATOMS: atom_id res chain seq x y z
N MET A 1 -11.57 -5.65 -5.30
CA MET A 1 -12.06 -4.41 -4.63
C MET A 1 -11.03 -4.09 -3.58
N ALA A 2 -10.40 -2.91 -3.61
CA ALA A 2 -9.21 -2.70 -2.79
C ALA A 2 -9.11 -1.27 -2.26
N MET A 3 -8.54 -1.14 -1.05
CA MET A 3 -8.03 0.11 -0.51
C MET A 3 -6.55 0.19 -0.88
N THR A 4 -6.16 1.21 -1.65
CA THR A 4 -4.84 1.29 -2.28
C THR A 4 -4.18 2.64 -2.08
N LEU A 5 -2.86 2.61 -1.95
CA LEU A 5 -1.97 3.74 -2.13
C LEU A 5 -1.40 3.69 -3.54
N CYS A 6 -1.38 4.85 -4.21
CA CYS A 6 -0.94 4.97 -5.58
C CYS A 6 0.13 6.06 -5.71
N SER A 7 1.21 5.72 -6.41
CA SER A 7 2.27 6.61 -6.87
C SER A 7 2.22 6.61 -8.40
N GLN A 8 1.64 7.67 -8.99
CA GLN A 8 1.48 7.86 -10.45
C GLN A 8 0.91 6.63 -11.21
N ILE A 9 1.74 5.60 -11.43
CA ILE A 9 1.47 4.36 -12.17
C ILE A 9 1.47 3.13 -11.25
N LYS A 10 2.24 3.11 -10.16
CA LYS A 10 2.36 1.96 -9.24
C LYS A 10 1.34 2.07 -8.11
N LEU A 11 0.79 0.92 -7.71
CA LEU A 11 -0.15 0.83 -6.60
C LEU A 11 0.26 -0.26 -5.62
N CYS A 12 0.02 -0.05 -4.34
CA CYS A 12 -0.01 -1.11 -3.33
C CYS A 12 -1.30 -1.01 -2.52
N GLY A 13 -1.74 -2.10 -1.91
CA GLY A 13 -2.97 -2.06 -1.13
C GLY A 13 -3.49 -3.41 -0.70
N ILE A 14 -4.69 -3.39 -0.14
CA ILE A 14 -5.39 -4.57 0.37
C ILE A 14 -6.78 -4.67 -0.25
N SER A 15 -7.17 -5.89 -0.62
CA SER A 15 -8.52 -6.22 -1.07
C SER A 15 -9.43 -6.57 0.10
N THR A 16 -10.76 -6.48 -0.11
CA THR A 16 -11.77 -6.78 0.92
C THR A 16 -11.70 -8.21 1.47
N ASN A 17 -11.16 -9.15 0.69
CA ASN A 17 -10.90 -10.53 1.12
C ASN A 17 -9.59 -10.70 1.91
N GLY A 18 -8.81 -9.63 2.11
CA GLY A 18 -7.54 -9.67 2.84
C GLY A 18 -6.29 -9.86 1.97
N ALA A 19 -6.44 -10.07 0.65
CA ALA A 19 -5.30 -10.19 -0.26
C ALA A 19 -4.53 -8.85 -0.38
N VAL A 20 -3.20 -8.90 -0.25
CA VAL A 20 -2.31 -7.74 -0.35
C VAL A 20 -1.66 -7.68 -1.72
N PHE A 21 -1.61 -6.51 -2.33
CA PHE A 21 -1.04 -6.27 -3.65
C PHE A 21 0.07 -5.24 -3.58
N VAL A 22 1.16 -5.48 -4.31
CA VAL A 22 2.30 -4.57 -4.43
C VAL A 22 2.69 -4.45 -5.90
N SER A 23 2.61 -3.23 -6.42
CA SER A 23 2.80 -2.92 -7.84
C SER A 23 2.00 -3.84 -8.77
N GLY A 24 0.75 -4.14 -8.39
CA GLY A 24 -0.16 -5.01 -9.14
C GLY A 24 0.04 -6.52 -8.96
N LYS A 25 1.06 -6.96 -8.22
CA LYS A 25 1.30 -8.37 -7.91
C LYS A 25 0.73 -8.73 -6.54
N GLU A 26 -0.04 -9.81 -6.47
CA GLU A 26 -0.54 -10.35 -5.20
C GLU A 26 0.59 -10.97 -4.36
N MET A 27 0.58 -10.70 -3.07
CA MET A 27 1.48 -11.27 -2.07
C MET A 27 0.89 -12.55 -1.48
N THR A 28 1.77 -13.47 -1.06
CA THR A 28 1.35 -14.72 -0.40
C THR A 28 0.84 -14.48 1.02
N ASN A 29 1.38 -13.48 1.71
CA ASN A 29 0.94 -13.09 3.03
C ASN A 29 -0.35 -12.29 2.92
N GLN A 30 -1.43 -12.85 3.44
CA GLN A 30 -2.75 -12.22 3.45
C GLN A 30 -3.12 -11.75 4.85
N LEU A 31 -3.93 -10.70 4.90
CA LEU A 31 -4.57 -10.20 6.11
C LEU A 31 -5.97 -10.82 6.27
N PRO A 32 -6.60 -10.69 7.44
CA PRO A 32 -7.99 -11.08 7.61
C PRO A 32 -8.91 -10.28 6.67
N ALA A 33 -9.99 -10.91 6.22
CA ALA A 33 -11.00 -10.23 5.40
C ALA A 33 -11.59 -9.02 6.15
N VAL A 34 -11.83 -7.94 5.42
CA VAL A 34 -12.33 -6.67 5.95
C VAL A 34 -13.84 -6.77 6.13
N THR A 35 -14.31 -6.50 7.35
CA THR A 35 -15.73 -6.45 7.71
C THR A 35 -16.09 -5.08 8.27
N SER A 36 -17.38 -4.84 8.54
CA SER A 36 -17.81 -3.59 9.17
C SER A 36 -17.11 -3.40 10.52
N GLY A 37 -16.51 -2.22 10.73
CA GLY A 37 -15.72 -1.91 11.93
C GLY A 37 -14.24 -2.31 11.84
N SER A 38 -13.81 -3.03 10.79
CA SER A 38 -12.38 -3.24 10.55
C SER A 38 -11.68 -1.91 10.28
N THR A 39 -10.50 -1.75 10.86
CA THR A 39 -9.59 -0.64 10.56
C THR A 39 -8.42 -1.18 9.76
N VAL A 40 -8.08 -0.49 8.68
CA VAL A 40 -6.88 -0.75 7.89
C VAL A 40 -5.96 0.44 8.01
N THR A 41 -4.72 0.22 8.43
CA THR A 41 -3.71 1.28 8.51
C THR A 41 -2.62 1.05 7.47
N PHE A 42 -2.07 2.15 6.97
CA PHE A 42 -0.91 2.16 6.11
C PHE A 42 0.17 2.99 6.79
N ASP A 43 1.23 2.34 7.24
CA ASP A 43 2.45 3.01 7.69
C ASP A 43 3.49 2.96 6.57
N ILE A 44 4.20 4.07 6.34
CA ILE A 44 5.11 4.24 5.22
C ILE A 44 6.40 4.89 5.73
N GLY A 45 7.48 4.11 5.73
CA GLY A 45 8.82 4.58 6.02
C GLY A 45 9.68 4.65 4.76
N ALA A 46 10.42 5.74 4.55
CA ALA A 46 11.46 5.77 3.53
C ALA A 46 12.66 4.94 4.00
N VAL A 47 13.12 4.00 3.17
CA VAL A 47 14.34 3.24 3.47
C VAL A 47 15.51 3.95 2.82
N THR A 48 16.35 4.59 3.64
CA THR A 48 17.58 5.23 3.17
C THR A 48 18.56 4.15 2.72
N LEU A 49 18.66 3.91 1.41
CA LEU A 49 19.80 3.17 0.87
C LEU A 49 21.04 4.06 1.05
N GLY A 50 22.01 3.61 1.85
CA GLY A 50 23.25 4.34 2.06
C GLY A 50 23.91 4.73 0.73
N ASN A 51 24.19 6.02 0.57
CA ASN A 51 24.99 6.67 -0.48
C ASN A 51 24.97 6.00 -1.86
N ALA A 52 23.93 6.24 -2.65
CA ALA A 52 24.08 6.24 -4.11
C ALA A 52 24.40 7.68 -4.55
N ASN A 53 25.63 7.88 -5.00
CA ASN A 53 26.12 9.14 -5.52
C ASN A 53 25.17 9.72 -6.59
N ASN A 54 25.09 11.05 -6.60
CA ASN A 54 24.39 11.87 -7.59
C ASN A 54 24.60 11.39 -9.05
N SER A 55 23.61 10.72 -9.63
CA SER A 55 23.31 10.81 -11.07
C SER A 55 22.03 10.03 -11.39
N GLU A 56 21.01 10.74 -11.86
CA GLU A 56 19.86 10.25 -12.65
C GLU A 56 18.90 9.23 -12.00
N GLY A 57 17.72 9.71 -11.61
CA GLY A 57 16.49 8.88 -11.58
C GLY A 57 16.50 7.67 -10.64
N GLY A 58 17.04 7.82 -9.44
CA GLY A 58 17.13 6.73 -8.46
C GLY A 58 15.75 6.25 -7.99
N SER A 59 15.53 4.94 -8.10
CA SER A 59 14.35 4.29 -7.54
C SER A 59 14.29 4.49 -6.02
N VAL A 60 13.10 4.80 -5.51
CA VAL A 60 12.87 5.01 -4.07
C VAL A 60 12.29 3.73 -3.49
N LYS A 61 12.91 3.25 -2.43
CA LYS A 61 12.44 2.11 -1.65
C LYS A 61 11.66 2.61 -0.44
N LEU A 62 10.36 2.31 -0.40
CA LEU A 62 9.51 2.55 0.76
C LEU A 62 9.27 1.22 1.47
N GLN A 63 9.37 1.21 2.79
CA GLN A 63 8.86 0.11 3.60
C GLN A 63 7.42 0.44 3.97
N VAL A 64 6.49 -0.38 3.50
CA VAL A 64 5.06 -0.20 3.75
C VAL A 64 4.59 -1.31 4.68
N THR A 65 3.93 -0.91 5.76
CA THR A 65 3.24 -1.82 6.67
C THR A 65 1.74 -1.61 6.50
N ILE A 66 1.05 -2.65 6.05
CA ILE A 66 -0.41 -2.69 6.05
C ILE A 66 -0.84 -3.51 7.25
N SER A 67 -1.63 -2.92 8.16
CA SER A 67 -2.20 -3.63 9.29
C SER A 67 -3.73 -3.67 9.22
N SER A 68 -4.31 -4.80 9.64
CA SER A 68 -5.74 -5.00 9.76
C SER A 68 -6.03 -6.11 10.76
N SER A 69 -6.98 -5.87 11.67
CA SER A 69 -7.47 -6.88 12.62
C SER A 69 -6.35 -7.62 13.38
N ASN A 70 -5.38 -6.87 13.94
CA ASN A 70 -4.21 -7.36 14.69
C ASN A 70 -3.23 -8.24 13.89
N LYS A 71 -3.32 -8.25 12.56
CA LYS A 71 -2.28 -8.80 11.68
C LYS A 71 -1.68 -7.69 10.86
N GLU A 72 -0.42 -7.85 10.48
CA GLU A 72 0.29 -6.91 9.62
C GLU A 72 1.08 -7.65 8.54
N VAL A 73 1.27 -6.97 7.42
CA VAL A 73 2.16 -7.38 6.35
C VAL A 73 3.07 -6.21 6.04
N VAL A 74 4.37 -6.46 6.17
CA VAL A 74 5.43 -5.50 5.85
C VAL A 74 6.05 -5.90 4.52
N PHE A 75 6.20 -4.95 3.61
CA PHE A 75 6.86 -5.18 2.33
C PHE A 75 7.62 -3.96 1.84
N ASP A 76 8.61 -4.24 0.98
CA ASP A 76 9.33 -3.22 0.26
C ASP A 76 8.58 -2.83 -1.01
N TRP A 77 8.22 -1.56 -1.12
CA TRP A 77 7.59 -0.97 -2.29
C TRP A 77 8.59 -0.10 -3.05
N LEU A 78 9.00 -0.59 -4.23
CA LEU A 78 9.94 0.08 -5.11
C LEU A 78 9.22 1.01 -6.09
N LEU A 79 9.47 2.30 -5.97
CA LEU A 79 8.98 3.35 -6.86
C LEU A 79 10.09 3.78 -7.82
N ASP A 80 9.73 4.07 -9.08
CA ASP A 80 10.72 4.47 -10.09
C ASP A 80 11.13 5.95 -9.95
N GLN A 81 10.35 6.74 -9.22
CA GLN A 81 10.61 8.15 -8.98
C GLN A 81 10.25 8.51 -7.54
N SER A 82 10.98 9.47 -6.97
CA SER A 82 10.63 10.07 -5.68
C SER A 82 9.25 10.71 -5.76
N CYS A 83 8.35 10.29 -4.88
CA CYS A 83 7.02 10.87 -4.79
C CYS A 83 6.94 11.76 -3.55
N GLY A 84 6.65 13.05 -3.76
CA GLY A 84 6.40 13.99 -2.65
C GLY A 84 5.04 13.77 -1.98
N SER A 85 4.11 13.09 -2.65
CA SER A 85 2.79 12.74 -2.11
C SER A 85 2.27 11.46 -2.75
N LEU A 86 1.44 10.73 -2.02
CA LEU A 86 0.77 9.52 -2.47
C LEU A 86 -0.75 9.75 -2.49
N TYR A 87 -1.44 9.05 -3.37
CA TYR A 87 -2.89 9.13 -3.47
C TYR A 87 -3.52 7.89 -2.85
N PHE A 88 -4.53 8.09 -2.00
CA PHE A 88 -5.40 7.03 -1.53
C PHE A 88 -6.55 6.81 -2.52
N ARG A 89 -6.86 5.54 -2.83
CA ARG A 89 -8.00 5.15 -3.67
C ARG A 89 -8.72 3.96 -3.04
N CYS A 90 -10.04 3.91 -3.19
CA CYS A 90 -10.84 2.78 -2.70
C CYS A 90 -11.95 2.38 -3.70
N PRO A 91 -11.61 1.78 -4.86
CA PRO A 91 -12.62 1.30 -5.79
C PRO A 91 -13.38 0.08 -5.26
N PHE A 92 -14.70 0.23 -5.14
CA PHE A 92 -15.66 -0.84 -4.88
C PHE A 92 -16.58 -1.00 -6.09
N PHE A 93 -16.74 -2.24 -6.56
CA PHE A 93 -17.59 -2.53 -7.72
C PHE A 93 -19.07 -2.53 -7.34
N TYR A 94 -19.39 -3.10 -6.18
CA TYR A 94 -20.76 -3.17 -5.66
C TYR A 94 -21.05 -2.01 -4.70
N HIS A 95 -22.30 -1.58 -4.68
CA HIS A 95 -22.79 -0.58 -3.72
C HIS A 95 -22.78 -1.11 -2.28
N GLY A 96 -22.90 -0.21 -1.30
CA GLY A 96 -23.04 -0.54 0.12
C GLY A 96 -21.77 -0.42 0.96
N TRP A 97 -20.59 -0.35 0.32
CA TRP A 97 -19.34 -0.07 1.01
C TRP A 97 -19.29 1.38 1.50
N LYS A 98 -18.90 1.56 2.76
CA LYS A 98 -18.64 2.85 3.38
C LYS A 98 -17.25 2.81 4.00
N VAL A 99 -16.40 3.75 3.61
CA VAL A 99 -15.02 3.87 4.11
C VAL A 99 -14.87 5.25 4.72
N LEU A 100 -14.40 5.28 5.96
CA LEU A 100 -13.98 6.49 6.65
C LEU A 100 -12.45 6.55 6.61
N VAL A 101 -11.89 7.69 6.23
CA VAL A 101 -10.44 7.93 6.16
C VAL A 101 -10.08 8.99 7.20
N PHE A 102 -9.01 8.75 7.95
CA PHE A 102 -8.45 9.64 8.96
C PHE A 102 -7.07 10.12 8.53
#